data_AF-A0A8T5QY24-F1
#
_entry.id   AF-A0A8T5QY24-F1
#
_cell.length_a   1.000
_cell.length_b   1.000
_cell.length_c   1.000
_cell.angle_alpha   90.00
_cell.angle_beta   90.00
_cell.angle_gamma   90.00
#
_symmetry.space_group_name_H-M   'P 1'
#
loop_
_entity.id
_entity.type
_entity.pdbx_description
1 polymer ?
#
loop_
_entity_poly.entity_id
_entity_poly.type
_entity_poly.pdbx_seq_one_letter_code
_entity_poly.pdbx_strand_id
1 'polypeptide(L)'
;MSASIIMPKHSLEQLKVMNPKRTIKTFLVPAAMLQAEFNGKEFNILIELVKGHIVFKPEENYLVKLINLNDINMNEALVLRKALETDVFDLDQLDVGLGEIKTRNVIDNLCKKGMLIYIDRKYSVSDEVNFIYNPDEYASTEKILDNERTEQIFKDENSRKLPEKVNLDEIRRQISNICSVKNIKKCWILHYYIEK
;
A
#
# COMPACT_ATOMS: atom_id res chain seq x y z
N MET A 1 16.59 -12.32 -19.74
CA MET A 1 16.49 -10.83 -19.76
C MET A 1 16.76 -10.36 -18.33
N SER A 2 17.53 -9.29 -18.11
CA SER A 2 17.70 -8.76 -16.76
C SER A 2 16.34 -8.26 -16.25
N ALA A 3 15.93 -8.76 -15.10
CA ALA A 3 14.73 -8.29 -14.43
C ALA A 3 15.14 -7.43 -13.24
N SER A 4 14.55 -6.24 -13.16
CA SER A 4 14.68 -5.35 -12.01
C SER A 4 13.98 -5.98 -10.81
N ILE A 5 14.70 -6.17 -9.70
CA ILE A 5 14.21 -6.90 -8.53
C ILE A 5 14.54 -6.17 -7.22
N ILE A 6 13.64 -6.25 -6.26
CA ILE A 6 13.83 -5.86 -4.87
C ILE A 6 14.09 -7.13 -4.08
N MET A 7 15.24 -7.16 -3.42
CA MET A 7 15.69 -8.31 -2.65
C MET A 7 15.30 -8.13 -1.18
N PRO A 8 14.90 -9.21 -0.49
CA PRO A 8 14.67 -9.15 0.94
C PRO A 8 15.98 -8.97 1.69
N LYS A 9 15.89 -8.54 2.95
CA LYS A 9 17.06 -8.32 3.82
C LYS A 9 17.83 -9.60 4.10
N HIS A 10 17.14 -10.73 4.20
CA HIS A 10 17.74 -12.03 4.48
C HIS A 10 17.81 -12.90 3.24
N SER A 11 18.93 -13.59 3.05
CA SER A 11 19.06 -14.60 1.99
C SER A 11 18.29 -15.87 2.34
N LEU A 12 17.99 -16.70 1.34
CA LEU A 12 17.33 -17.98 1.56
C LEU A 12 18.17 -18.90 2.47
N GLU A 13 19.49 -18.89 2.30
CA GLU A 13 20.42 -19.67 3.12
C GLU A 13 20.39 -19.24 4.57
N GLN A 14 20.37 -17.92 4.84
CA GLN A 14 20.25 -17.38 6.19
C GLN A 14 18.93 -17.82 6.83
N LEU A 15 17.82 -17.73 6.10
CA LEU A 15 16.52 -18.15 6.61
C LEU A 15 16.45 -19.65 6.88
N LYS A 16 17.08 -20.49 6.03
CA LYS A 16 17.22 -21.94 6.24
C LYS A 16 18.02 -22.25 7.51
N VAL A 17 19.09 -21.51 7.80
CA VAL A 17 19.86 -21.64 9.04
C VAL A 17 19.03 -21.23 10.26
N MET A 18 18.27 -20.14 10.17
CA MET A 18 17.42 -19.65 11.26
C MET A 18 16.19 -20.54 11.50
N ASN A 19 15.74 -21.30 10.50
CA ASN A 19 14.52 -22.11 10.54
C ASN A 19 14.77 -23.54 9.99
N PRO A 20 15.67 -24.33 10.60
CA PRO A 20 16.22 -25.56 10.01
C PRO A 20 15.20 -26.68 9.75
N LYS A 21 14.01 -26.61 10.37
CA LYS A 21 12.95 -27.62 10.24
C LYS A 21 11.74 -27.13 9.45
N ARG A 22 11.75 -25.88 8.96
CA ARG A 22 10.61 -25.28 8.27
C ARG A 22 10.85 -25.22 6.77
N THR A 23 9.80 -25.49 6.02
CA THR A 23 9.78 -25.27 4.58
C THR A 23 9.69 -23.78 4.30
N ILE A 24 10.56 -23.29 3.41
CA ILE A 24 10.56 -21.89 2.99
C ILE A 24 10.13 -21.86 1.53
N LYS A 25 9.00 -21.20 1.28
CA LYS A 25 8.48 -20.96 -0.08
C LYS A 25 9.00 -19.63 -0.59
N THR A 26 9.33 -19.59 -1.87
CA THR A 26 9.85 -18.39 -2.53
C THR A 26 8.80 -17.84 -3.48
N PHE A 27 8.48 -16.56 -3.37
CA PHE A 27 7.51 -15.88 -4.22
C PHE A 27 8.16 -14.72 -4.97
N LEU A 28 7.86 -14.63 -6.27
CA LEU A 28 8.12 -13.44 -7.05
C LEU A 28 6.82 -12.68 -7.25
N VAL A 29 6.71 -11.54 -6.60
CA VAL A 29 5.53 -10.68 -6.65
C VAL A 29 5.76 -9.61 -7.72
N PRO A 30 4.91 -9.50 -8.75
CA PRO A 30 5.02 -8.42 -9.73
C PRO A 30 4.78 -7.08 -9.01
N ALA A 31 5.62 -6.09 -9.31
CA ALA A 31 5.57 -4.80 -8.65
C ALA A 31 5.93 -3.65 -9.60
N ALA A 32 5.66 -2.42 -9.15
CA ALA A 32 6.16 -1.22 -9.78
C ALA A 32 6.63 -0.23 -8.73
N MET A 33 7.76 0.42 -9.01
CA MET A 33 8.24 1.56 -8.24
C MET A 33 7.85 2.83 -8.99
N LEU A 34 7.09 3.68 -8.33
CA LEU A 34 6.63 4.95 -8.86
C LEU A 34 7.44 6.07 -8.20
N GLN A 35 8.06 6.93 -9.01
CA GLN A 35 8.62 8.18 -8.52
C GLN A 35 7.50 9.22 -8.50
N ALA A 36 7.24 9.77 -7.32
CA ALA A 36 6.15 10.71 -7.07
C ALA A 36 6.66 12.00 -6.42
N GLU A 37 5.84 13.04 -6.50
CA GLU A 37 6.05 14.31 -5.81
C GLU A 37 4.76 14.77 -5.13
N PHE A 38 4.87 15.18 -3.87
CA PHE A 38 3.77 15.75 -3.09
C PHE A 38 4.31 16.91 -2.26
N ASN A 39 3.64 18.07 -2.30
CA ASN A 39 4.07 19.29 -1.62
C ASN A 39 5.55 19.67 -1.83
N GLY A 40 6.07 19.48 -3.07
CA GLY A 40 7.47 19.77 -3.43
C GLY A 40 8.50 18.74 -2.96
N LYS A 41 8.08 17.67 -2.27
CA LYS A 41 8.95 16.58 -1.81
C LYS A 41 8.85 15.40 -2.78
N GLU A 42 10.00 14.95 -3.28
CA GLU A 42 10.10 13.73 -4.09
C GLU A 42 10.26 12.49 -3.21
N PHE A 43 9.60 11.41 -3.61
CA PHE A 43 9.67 10.11 -2.94
C PHE A 43 9.32 8.98 -3.91
N ASN A 44 9.56 7.74 -3.50
CA ASN A 44 9.19 6.56 -4.26
C ASN A 44 8.07 5.79 -3.57
N ILE A 45 7.13 5.25 -4.34
CA ILE A 45 6.05 4.40 -3.87
C ILE A 45 6.22 3.03 -4.52
N LEU A 46 6.30 1.99 -3.70
CA LEU A 46 6.33 0.62 -4.18
C LEU A 46 4.92 0.04 -4.17
N ILE A 47 4.50 -0.58 -5.27
CA ILE A 47 3.15 -1.12 -5.42
C ILE A 47 3.24 -2.54 -5.94
N GLU A 48 2.51 -3.46 -5.34
CA GLU A 48 2.37 -4.81 -5.84
C GLU A 48 1.22 -4.88 -6.88
N LEU A 49 1.43 -5.62 -7.97
CA LEU A 49 0.51 -5.67 -9.11
C LEU A 49 -0.40 -6.90 -9.10
N VAL A 50 -0.49 -7.62 -7.98
CA VAL A 50 -1.43 -8.73 -7.77
C VAL A 50 -2.77 -8.20 -7.24
N LYS A 51 -2.76 -7.22 -6.32
CA LYS A 51 -3.97 -6.56 -5.80
C LYS A 51 -3.91 -5.03 -5.89
N GLY A 52 -2.79 -4.45 -6.30
CA GLY A 52 -2.65 -3.00 -6.44
C GLY A 52 -2.44 -2.29 -5.10
N HIS A 53 -1.88 -2.97 -4.10
CA HIS A 53 -1.59 -2.39 -2.80
C HIS A 53 -0.22 -1.72 -2.78
N ILE A 54 -0.10 -0.67 -1.97
CA ILE A 54 1.16 -0.02 -1.65
C ILE A 54 1.92 -0.91 -0.66
N VAL A 55 3.19 -1.16 -0.96
CA VAL A 55 4.10 -1.95 -0.14
C VAL A 55 4.95 -0.99 0.68
N PHE A 56 4.56 -0.76 1.93
CA PHE A 56 5.29 0.16 2.81
C PHE A 56 6.44 -0.53 3.54
N LYS A 57 6.21 -1.74 4.06
CA LYS A 57 7.25 -2.56 4.71
C LYS A 57 7.21 -3.98 4.14
N PRO A 58 7.98 -4.26 3.08
CA PRO A 58 7.95 -5.56 2.40
C PRO A 58 8.24 -6.75 3.33
N GLU A 59 9.17 -6.59 4.27
CA GLU A 59 9.57 -7.63 5.23
C GLU A 59 8.46 -7.98 6.24
N GLU A 60 7.70 -6.98 6.67
CA GLU A 60 6.58 -7.15 7.60
C GLU A 60 5.29 -7.53 6.86
N ASN A 61 5.34 -7.63 5.52
CA ASN A 61 4.18 -7.77 4.64
C ASN A 61 3.09 -6.71 4.95
N TYR A 62 3.53 -5.49 5.28
CA TYR A 62 2.63 -4.40 5.57
C TYR A 62 2.22 -3.72 4.26
N LEU A 63 0.96 -3.94 3.89
CA LEU A 63 0.34 -3.52 2.64
C LEU A 63 -0.80 -2.56 2.93
N VAL A 64 -0.85 -1.46 2.17
CA VAL A 64 -1.92 -0.45 2.26
C VAL A 64 -2.74 -0.50 0.99
N LYS A 65 -4.05 -0.65 1.12
CA LYS A 65 -4.95 -0.70 -0.04
C LYS A 65 -5.14 0.71 -0.61
N LEU A 66 -5.04 0.84 -1.92
CA LEU A 66 -5.41 2.08 -2.62
C LEU A 66 -6.93 2.28 -2.58
N ILE A 67 -7.36 3.42 -2.03
CA ILE A 67 -8.77 3.81 -2.01
C ILE A 67 -9.17 4.44 -3.35
N ASN A 68 -10.36 4.09 -3.83
CA ASN A 68 -10.99 4.77 -4.94
C ASN A 68 -11.66 6.07 -4.48
N LEU A 69 -11.04 7.22 -4.77
CA LEU A 69 -11.58 8.54 -4.45
C LEU A 69 -12.78 8.94 -5.33
N ASN A 70 -13.02 8.26 -6.45
CA ASN A 70 -14.09 8.64 -7.40
C ASN A 70 -15.51 8.46 -6.82
N ASP A 71 -15.64 7.65 -5.77
CA ASP A 71 -16.95 7.35 -5.15
C ASP A 71 -17.28 8.27 -3.96
N ILE A 72 -16.48 9.32 -3.72
CA ILE A 72 -16.66 10.25 -2.60
C ILE A 72 -17.42 11.50 -3.04
N ASN A 73 -18.53 11.80 -2.36
CA ASN A 73 -19.27 13.05 -2.56
C ASN A 73 -18.73 14.20 -1.69
N MET A 74 -19.17 15.44 -1.95
CA MET A 74 -18.68 16.63 -1.24
C MET A 74 -18.86 16.57 0.28
N ASN A 75 -19.97 16.03 0.78
CA ASN A 75 -20.19 15.93 2.23
C ASN A 75 -19.25 14.91 2.87
N GLU A 76 -19.02 13.78 2.19
CA GLU A 76 -18.06 12.76 2.62
C GLU A 76 -16.62 13.32 2.63
N ALA A 77 -16.24 14.08 1.60
CA ALA A 77 -14.93 14.74 1.55
C ALA A 77 -14.73 15.76 2.70
N LEU A 78 -15.78 16.52 3.04
CA LEU A 78 -15.75 17.46 4.17
C LEU A 78 -15.54 16.74 5.51
N VAL A 79 -16.29 15.66 5.74
CA VAL A 79 -16.15 14.86 6.97
C VAL A 79 -14.77 14.21 7.04
N LEU A 80 -14.26 13.63 5.95
CA LEU A 80 -12.92 13.03 5.94
C LEU A 80 -11.83 14.05 6.24
N ARG A 81 -11.88 15.23 5.61
CA ARG A 81 -10.92 16.31 5.88
C ARG A 81 -10.91 16.68 7.36
N LYS A 82 -12.09 16.79 7.98
CA LYS A 82 -12.17 17.15 9.40
C LYS A 82 -11.73 16.02 10.33
N ALA A 83 -12.02 14.77 9.96
CA ALA A 83 -11.57 13.58 10.68
C ALA A 83 -10.04 13.51 10.76
N LEU A 84 -9.33 13.83 9.67
CA LEU A 84 -7.87 13.84 9.64
C LEU A 84 -7.21 14.90 10.52
N GLU A 85 -7.89 16.03 10.74
CA GLU A 85 -7.40 17.05 11.67
C GLU A 85 -7.47 16.60 13.14
N THR A 86 -8.34 15.61 13.44
CA THR A 86 -8.67 15.23 14.82
C THR A 86 -8.06 13.88 15.22
N ASP A 87 -7.59 13.09 14.25
CA ASP A 87 -7.03 11.73 14.37
C ASP A 87 -8.04 10.70 14.94
N VAL A 88 -8.51 10.91 16.18
CA VAL A 88 -9.53 10.11 16.85
C VAL A 88 -10.63 11.04 17.39
N PHE A 89 -11.89 10.76 17.05
CA PHE A 89 -13.00 11.66 17.36
C PHE A 89 -14.31 10.96 17.74
N ASP A 90 -15.14 11.67 18.50
CA ASP A 90 -16.54 11.37 18.75
C ASP A 90 -17.44 12.19 17.78
N LEU A 91 -18.71 11.80 17.63
CA LEU A 91 -19.63 12.43 16.66
C LEU A 91 -19.83 13.93 16.92
N ASP A 92 -19.87 14.32 18.19
CA ASP A 92 -20.07 15.68 18.67
C ASP A 92 -18.85 16.59 18.43
N GLN A 93 -17.67 16.00 18.19
CA GLN A 93 -16.44 16.74 17.89
C GLN A 93 -16.32 17.11 16.40
N LEU A 94 -17.16 16.53 15.55
CA LEU A 94 -17.19 16.74 14.10
C LEU A 94 -18.20 17.84 13.72
N ASP A 95 -17.82 19.10 13.91
CA ASP A 95 -18.59 20.22 13.35
C ASP A 95 -18.22 20.44 11.87
N VAL A 96 -19.10 19.98 10.99
CA VAL A 96 -18.99 20.11 9.54
C VAL A 96 -20.17 20.87 8.92
N GLY A 97 -21.02 21.49 9.73
CA GLY A 97 -22.17 22.28 9.25
C GLY A 97 -23.30 21.48 8.56
N LEU A 98 -23.34 20.15 8.70
CA LEU A 98 -24.34 19.29 8.06
C LEU A 98 -25.55 18.93 8.93
N GLY A 99 -25.49 19.22 10.24
CA GLY A 99 -26.44 18.76 11.25
C GLY A 99 -26.21 17.29 11.64
N GLU A 100 -26.50 16.94 12.89
CA GLU A 100 -26.06 15.66 13.51
C GLU A 100 -26.52 14.41 12.74
N ILE A 101 -27.80 14.34 12.35
CA ILE A 101 -28.37 13.17 11.64
C ILE A 101 -27.65 12.94 10.31
N LYS A 102 -27.39 14.02 9.57
CA LYS A 102 -26.73 13.94 8.27
C LYS A 102 -25.25 13.60 8.43
N THR A 103 -24.56 14.20 9.42
CA THR A 103 -23.17 13.86 9.75
C THR A 103 -23.04 12.37 10.08
N ARG A 104 -23.94 11.83 10.91
CA ARG A 104 -23.96 10.40 11.26
C ARG A 104 -24.12 9.51 10.02
N ASN A 105 -25.08 9.82 9.15
CA ASN A 105 -25.28 9.07 7.90
C ASN A 105 -24.04 9.11 6.99
N VAL A 106 -23.34 10.24 6.93
CA VAL A 106 -22.11 10.39 6.16
C VAL A 106 -20.98 9.55 6.76
N ILE A 107 -20.80 9.57 8.08
CA ILE A 107 -19.81 8.75 8.79
C ILE A 107 -20.09 7.27 8.57
N ASP A 108 -21.34 6.82 8.72
CA ASP A 108 -21.72 5.41 8.51
C ASP A 108 -21.38 4.94 7.08
N ASN A 109 -21.59 5.81 6.08
CA ASN A 109 -21.23 5.53 4.70
C ASN A 109 -19.70 5.46 4.50
N LEU A 110 -18.94 6.37 5.11
CA LEU A 110 -17.48 6.35 5.10
C LEU A 110 -16.91 5.10 5.79
N CYS A 111 -17.52 4.65 6.89
CA CYS A 111 -17.18 3.39 7.55
C CYS A 111 -17.45 2.19 6.64
N LYS A 112 -18.59 2.14 5.95
CA LYS A 112 -18.89 1.08 4.97
C LYS A 112 -17.90 1.07 3.80
N LYS A 113 -17.39 2.25 3.40
CA LYS A 113 -16.34 2.40 2.39
C LYS A 113 -14.94 2.05 2.90
N GLY A 114 -14.79 1.81 4.20
CA GLY A 114 -13.51 1.51 4.85
C GLY A 114 -12.58 2.71 4.96
N MET A 115 -13.12 3.94 4.89
CA MET A 115 -12.35 5.18 5.01
C MET A 115 -12.25 5.69 6.45
N LEU A 116 -13.23 5.30 7.27
CA LEU A 116 -13.25 5.51 8.71
C LEU A 116 -13.40 4.16 9.41
N ILE A 117 -12.80 4.03 10.58
CA ILE A 117 -12.95 2.86 11.44
C ILE A 117 -13.58 3.29 12.76
N TYR A 118 -14.34 2.40 13.38
CA TYR A 118 -14.97 2.62 14.68
C TYR A 118 -14.43 1.62 15.68
N ILE A 119 -13.63 2.10 16.63
CA ILE A 119 -12.92 1.29 17.63
C ILE A 119 -13.11 1.95 19.00
N ASP A 120 -13.47 1.16 20.01
CA ASP A 120 -13.61 1.62 21.39
C ASP A 120 -14.49 2.86 21.56
N ARG A 121 -15.60 2.88 20.83
CA ARG A 121 -16.61 3.94 20.77
C ARG A 121 -16.20 5.24 20.08
N LYS A 122 -15.00 5.29 19.51
CA LYS A 122 -14.51 6.44 18.77
C LYS A 122 -14.30 6.10 17.31
N TYR A 123 -14.34 7.12 16.48
CA TYR A 123 -14.00 7.01 15.07
C TYR A 123 -12.56 7.45 14.86
N SER A 124 -11.88 6.85 13.89
CA SER A 124 -10.61 7.33 13.38
C SER A 124 -10.52 7.11 11.88
N VAL A 125 -9.54 7.75 11.27
CA VAL A 125 -9.25 7.60 9.85
C VAL A 125 -8.52 6.27 9.63
N SER A 126 -8.83 5.58 8.53
CA SER A 126 -8.12 4.34 8.19
C SER A 126 -6.72 4.62 7.62
N ASP A 127 -5.81 3.66 7.73
CA ASP A 127 -4.46 3.79 7.17
C ASP A 127 -4.47 4.06 5.66
N GLU A 128 -5.46 3.52 4.95
CA GLU A 128 -5.63 3.77 3.53
C GLU A 128 -5.94 5.25 3.20
N VAL A 129 -6.63 5.94 4.11
CA VAL A 129 -6.91 7.37 3.95
C VAL A 129 -5.71 8.20 4.39
N ASN A 130 -4.94 7.78 5.38
CA ASN A 130 -3.70 8.46 5.76
C ASN A 130 -2.73 8.59 4.58
N PHE A 131 -2.63 7.57 3.73
CA PHE A 131 -1.86 7.65 2.48
C PHE A 131 -2.31 8.78 1.55
N ILE A 132 -3.60 9.11 1.49
CA ILE A 132 -4.12 10.17 0.62
C ILE A 132 -3.61 11.55 1.05
N TYR A 133 -3.38 11.76 2.35
CA TYR A 133 -3.02 13.06 2.89
C TYR A 133 -1.53 13.21 3.14
N ASN A 134 -0.85 12.12 3.50
CA ASN A 134 0.58 12.09 3.76
C ASN A 134 1.25 10.94 2.97
N PRO A 135 1.15 10.93 1.62
CA PRO A 135 1.65 9.82 0.80
C PRO A 135 3.18 9.61 0.94
N ASP A 136 3.92 10.66 1.30
CA ASP A 136 5.36 10.61 1.51
C ASP A 136 5.77 9.86 2.79
N GLU A 137 4.86 9.70 3.75
CA GLU A 137 5.09 8.82 4.91
C GLU A 137 5.12 7.34 4.52
N TYR A 138 4.52 7.00 3.37
CA TYR A 138 4.52 5.65 2.79
C TYR A 138 5.65 5.44 1.78
N ALA A 139 6.65 6.34 1.78
CA ALA A 139 7.77 6.25 0.86
C ALA A 139 8.55 4.93 1.05
N SER A 140 8.77 4.24 -0.06
CA SER A 140 9.63 3.07 -0.11
C SER A 140 11.09 3.49 -0.17
N THR A 141 11.91 2.92 0.71
CA THR A 141 13.37 3.06 0.70
C THR A 141 14.06 1.92 -0.04
N GLU A 142 13.29 1.00 -0.63
CA GLU A 142 13.81 -0.19 -1.28
C GLU A 142 14.61 0.16 -2.53
N LYS A 143 15.71 -0.57 -2.74
CA LYS A 143 16.55 -0.40 -3.92
C LYS A 143 16.20 -1.44 -4.96
N ILE A 144 15.93 -0.96 -6.17
CA ILE A 144 15.83 -1.83 -7.34
C ILE A 144 17.24 -2.23 -7.75
N LEU A 145 17.49 -3.54 -7.78
CA LEU A 145 18.71 -4.12 -8.32
C LEU A 145 18.40 -4.68 -9.69
N ASP A 146 19.21 -4.31 -10.69
CA ASP A 146 19.13 -4.95 -12.00
C ASP A 146 19.92 -6.26 -11.91
N ASN A 147 19.19 -7.37 -11.73
CA ASN A 147 19.82 -8.66 -11.49
C ASN A 147 19.73 -9.52 -12.75
N GLU A 148 20.84 -9.61 -13.47
CA GLU A 148 21.00 -10.54 -14.61
C GLU A 148 20.74 -12.00 -14.21
N ARG A 149 20.82 -12.32 -12.92
CA ARG A 149 20.61 -13.66 -12.35
C ARG A 149 19.25 -13.85 -11.71
N THR A 150 18.26 -12.98 -11.97
CA THR A 150 16.90 -13.19 -11.45
C THR A 150 16.37 -14.59 -11.78
N GLU A 151 16.67 -15.11 -12.98
CA GLU A 151 16.33 -16.48 -13.39
C GLU A 151 17.01 -17.57 -12.56
N GLN A 152 18.19 -17.31 -11.96
CA GLN A 152 18.90 -18.28 -11.13
C GLN A 152 18.31 -18.41 -9.72
N ILE A 153 17.53 -17.41 -9.27
CA ILE A 153 16.82 -17.44 -7.98
C ILE A 153 15.68 -18.50 -8.03
N PHE A 154 15.20 -18.87 -9.22
CA PHE A 154 14.06 -19.78 -9.45
C PHE A 154 14.43 -21.24 -9.69
N LYS A 155 15.55 -21.72 -9.16
CA LYS A 155 15.95 -23.13 -9.34
C LYS A 155 15.32 -24.11 -8.34
N ASP A 156 14.66 -23.61 -7.29
CA ASP A 156 14.04 -24.43 -6.25
C ASP A 156 12.57 -24.74 -6.61
N GLU A 157 12.16 -26.00 -6.45
CA GLU A 157 10.80 -26.50 -6.67
C GLU A 157 9.72 -25.77 -5.83
N ASN A 158 10.15 -25.10 -4.75
CA ASN A 158 9.29 -24.32 -3.87
C ASN A 158 9.11 -22.85 -4.31
N SER A 159 9.57 -22.51 -5.51
CA SER A 159 9.49 -21.14 -6.05
C SER A 159 8.26 -20.93 -6.93
N ARG A 160 7.55 -19.82 -6.72
CA ARG A 160 6.35 -19.46 -7.50
C ARG A 160 6.40 -18.01 -7.95
N LYS A 161 6.13 -17.78 -9.23
CA LYS A 161 5.91 -16.45 -9.80
C LYS A 161 4.42 -16.12 -9.77
N LEU A 162 4.05 -15.02 -9.12
CA LEU A 162 2.65 -14.60 -9.08
C LEU A 162 2.28 -13.85 -10.37
N PRO A 163 1.04 -14.02 -10.87
CA PRO A 163 0.57 -13.29 -12.04
C PRO A 163 0.28 -11.82 -11.70
N GLU A 164 0.63 -10.93 -12.64
CA GLU A 164 0.15 -9.55 -12.64
C GLU A 164 -1.35 -9.56 -12.94
N LYS A 165 -2.14 -8.90 -12.08
CA LYS A 165 -3.60 -8.81 -12.21
C LYS A 165 -4.11 -7.38 -12.34
N VAL A 166 -3.31 -6.41 -11.90
CA VAL A 166 -3.68 -4.99 -11.89
C VAL A 166 -2.95 -4.26 -13.01
N ASN A 167 -3.68 -3.41 -13.73
CA ASN A 167 -3.16 -2.60 -14.81
C ASN A 167 -2.40 -1.37 -14.25
N LEU A 168 -1.19 -1.12 -14.75
CA LEU A 168 -0.37 0.01 -14.31
C LEU A 168 -0.95 1.38 -14.63
N ASP A 169 -1.63 1.55 -15.76
CA ASP A 169 -2.23 2.82 -16.15
C ASP A 169 -3.39 3.18 -15.22
N GLU A 170 -4.12 2.17 -14.73
CA GLU A 170 -5.15 2.36 -13.71
C GLU A 170 -4.54 2.82 -12.38
N ILE A 171 -3.47 2.18 -11.93
CA ILE A 171 -2.73 2.58 -10.72
C ILE A 171 -2.18 4.00 -10.85
N ARG A 172 -1.57 4.31 -12.00
CA ARG A 172 -1.07 5.66 -12.30
C ARG A 172 -2.18 6.69 -12.18
N ARG A 173 -3.35 6.42 -12.77
CA ARG A 173 -4.51 7.32 -12.71
C ARG A 173 -4.99 7.51 -11.28
N GLN A 174 -5.10 6.45 -10.50
CA GLN A 174 -5.55 6.52 -9.10
C GLN A 174 -4.59 7.35 -8.24
N ILE A 175 -3.28 7.09 -8.33
CA ILE A 175 -2.27 7.84 -7.56
C ILE A 175 -2.12 9.27 -8.03
N SER A 176 -2.33 9.54 -9.33
CA SER A 176 -2.28 10.90 -9.86
C SER A 176 -3.37 11.82 -9.29
N ASN A 177 -4.42 11.26 -8.68
CA ASN A 177 -5.42 12.03 -7.93
C ASN A 177 -4.93 12.49 -6.55
N ILE A 178 -3.79 11.97 -6.08
CA ILE A 178 -3.22 12.18 -4.74
C ILE A 178 -1.91 12.98 -4.86
N CYS A 179 -0.99 12.53 -5.71
CA CYS A 179 0.33 13.13 -5.88
C CYS A 179 0.77 13.08 -7.35
N SER A 180 1.75 13.89 -7.73
CA SER A 180 2.25 13.92 -9.11
C SER A 180 3.13 12.70 -9.40
N VAL A 181 2.76 11.85 -10.35
CA VAL A 181 3.56 10.68 -10.76
C VAL A 181 4.49 11.03 -11.92
N LYS A 182 5.80 11.07 -11.64
CA LYS A 182 6.84 11.43 -12.61
C LYS A 182 7.28 10.26 -13.48
N ASN A 183 7.55 9.11 -12.86
CA ASN A 183 8.09 7.94 -13.53
C ASN A 183 7.55 6.64 -12.91
N ILE A 184 7.51 5.58 -13.69
CA ILE A 184 7.09 4.24 -13.24
C ILE A 184 8.07 3.21 -13.80
N LYS A 185 8.73 2.46 -12.91
CA LYS A 185 9.61 1.34 -13.28
C LYS A 185 9.01 0.02 -12.79
N LYS A 186 8.66 -0.87 -13.72
CA LYS A 186 8.28 -2.25 -13.38
C LYS A 186 9.45 -2.97 -12.72
N CYS A 187 9.13 -3.75 -11.70
CA CYS A 187 10.09 -4.58 -10.99
C CYS A 187 9.41 -5.82 -10.40
N TRP A 188 10.17 -6.61 -9.67
CA TRP A 188 9.67 -7.74 -8.90
C TRP A 188 10.09 -7.59 -7.44
N ILE A 189 9.27 -8.09 -6.52
CA ILE A 189 9.65 -8.24 -5.11
C ILE A 189 9.88 -9.73 -4.87
N LEU A 190 11.06 -10.09 -4.39
CA LEU A 190 11.34 -11.42 -3.91
C LEU A 190 10.89 -11.53 -2.45
N HIS A 191 9.98 -12.46 -2.17
CA HIS A 191 9.43 -12.67 -0.85
C HIS A 191 9.58 -14.12 -0.42
N TYR A 192 10.00 -14.34 0.83
CA TYR A 192 10.09 -15.67 1.42
C TYR A 192 8.98 -15.88 2.44
N TYR A 193 8.25 -16.98 2.31
CA TYR A 193 7.22 -17.40 3.25
C TYR A 193 7.69 -18.64 4.01
N ILE A 194 7.77 -18.54 5.32
CA ILE A 194 8.13 -19.65 6.20
C ILE A 194 6.84 -20.35 6.60
N GLU A 195 6.67 -21.61 6.18
CA GLU A 195 5.53 -22.43 6.59
C GLU A 195 5.61 -22.72 8.09
N LYS A 196 4.46 -22.62 8.78
CA LYS A 196 4.36 -22.87 10.22
C LYS A 196 4.51 -24.35 10.55
#